data_AF-A0A699L2A1-F1
#
_entry.id   AF-A0A699L2A1-F1
#
_cell.length_a   1.000
_cell.length_b   1.000
_cell.length_c   1.000
_cell.angle_alpha   90.00
_cell.angle_beta   90.00
_cell.angle_gamma   90.00
#
_symmetry.space_group_name_H-M   'P 1'
#
loop_
_entity.id
_entity.type
_entity.pdbx_description
1 polymer ?
#
loop_
_entity_poly.entity_id
_entity_poly.type
_entity_poly.pdbx_seq_one_letter_code
_entity_poly.pdbx_strand_id
1 'polypeptide(L)'
;MLDRTDFALWKQRIRLYCQGKESEMNILKSIDEGSFQMGTVREPLAEGTEGAPHLGPERPRAYSDLSPEEKDRYNADIRVTNILLQGLPKEIYTLINHYTDAKDIWDNVKMLLEGLELTKEDRESQLYDDFKHFRQHRRETIHDYYVWFAKLINDMRNIKMAMSKMQLNSKFVNNMLPEWGKFVTAVKLNRGLRDSNYDQLYAYLKQHETHANENKMMLDRFSQHTVDPLAL
;
A
#
# COMPACT_ATOMS: atom_id res chain seq x y z
N MET A 1 1.45 1.35 -4.08
CA MET A 1 0.25 1.23 -3.23
C MET A 1 0.71 0.74 -1.87
N LEU A 2 0.15 1.28 -0.79
CA LEU A 2 0.40 0.73 0.55
C LEU A 2 -0.09 -0.70 0.60
N ASP A 3 0.74 -1.58 1.14
CA ASP A 3 0.28 -2.88 1.60
C ASP A 3 -0.61 -2.62 2.83
N ARG A 4 -1.72 -3.37 2.96
CA ARG A 4 -2.68 -3.21 4.07
C ARG A 4 -2.06 -3.50 5.44
N THR A 5 -0.80 -3.95 5.46
CA THR A 5 -0.13 -4.59 6.59
C THR A 5 1.03 -3.78 7.18
N ASP A 6 1.35 -2.59 6.64
CA ASP A 6 2.50 -1.81 7.12
C ASP A 6 2.15 -0.35 7.49
N PHE A 7 1.41 -0.21 8.60
CA PHE A 7 1.12 1.09 9.22
C PHE A 7 2.40 1.86 9.57
N ALA A 8 3.44 1.17 10.06
CA ALA A 8 4.70 1.80 10.42
C ALA A 8 5.34 2.51 9.22
N LEU A 9 5.36 1.84 8.06
CA LEU A 9 5.87 2.41 6.82
C LEU A 9 4.98 3.54 6.28
N TRP A 10 3.64 3.43 6.41
CA TRP A 10 2.72 4.52 6.07
C TRP A 10 3.00 5.77 6.91
N LYS A 11 3.01 5.59 8.23
CA LYS A 11 3.24 6.63 9.23
C LYS A 11 4.57 7.33 8.98
N GLN A 12 5.63 6.56 8.72
CA GLN A 12 6.95 7.10 8.41
C GLN A 12 6.95 7.91 7.12
N ARG A 13 6.33 7.40 6.04
CA ARG A 13 6.27 8.11 4.76
C ARG A 13 5.51 9.42 4.84
N ILE A 14 4.36 9.43 5.53
CA ILE A 14 3.57 10.66 5.72
C ILE A 14 4.36 11.68 6.52
N ARG A 15 4.98 11.27 7.64
CA ARG A 15 5.79 12.20 8.45
C ARG A 15 6.97 12.76 7.65
N LEU A 16 7.75 11.92 6.96
CA LEU A 16 8.86 12.37 6.12
C LEU A 16 8.40 13.32 4.99
N TYR A 17 7.24 13.04 4.38
CA TYR A 17 6.69 13.90 3.32
C TYR A 17 6.28 15.27 3.87
N CYS A 18 5.71 15.33 5.07
CA CYS A 18 5.34 16.57 5.74
C CYS A 18 6.56 17.40 6.19
N GLN A 19 7.65 16.75 6.59
CA GLN A 19 8.89 17.42 7.03
C GLN A 19 9.57 18.26 5.92
N GLY A 20 9.27 18.00 4.65
CA GLY A 20 9.81 18.75 3.51
C GLY A 20 8.95 19.91 3.03
N LYS A 21 7.87 20.28 3.74
CA LYS A 21 6.89 21.29 3.28
C LYS A 21 7.02 22.60 4.04
N GLU A 22 6.64 23.69 3.37
CA GLU A 22 6.41 24.97 4.03
C GLU A 22 5.41 24.80 5.19
N SER A 23 5.65 25.53 6.28
CA SER A 23 4.81 25.47 7.48
C SER A 23 4.81 24.08 8.13
N GLU A 24 5.90 23.32 8.01
CA GLU A 24 6.12 21.99 8.62
C GLU A 24 5.64 21.94 10.07
N MET A 25 6.04 22.92 10.88
CA MET A 25 5.70 22.97 12.30
C MET A 25 4.19 23.06 12.53
N ASN A 26 3.49 23.83 11.68
CA ASN A 26 2.04 23.93 11.71
C ASN A 26 1.39 22.63 11.24
N ILE A 27 1.87 22.02 10.15
CA ILE A 27 1.40 20.74 9.62
C ILE A 27 1.48 19.63 10.67
N LEU A 28 2.61 19.49 11.36
CA LEU A 28 2.78 18.48 12.40
C LEU A 28 1.87 18.75 13.60
N LYS A 29 1.77 20.02 13.99
CA LYS A 29 0.87 20.43 15.07
C LYS A 29 -0.61 20.20 14.72
N SER A 30 -1.00 20.21 13.45
CA SER A 30 -2.37 19.85 13.01
C SER A 30 -2.64 18.35 13.17
N ILE A 31 -1.63 17.51 12.97
CA ILE A 31 -1.72 16.05 13.19
C ILE A 31 -1.80 15.74 14.68
N ASP A 32 -0.93 16.38 15.47
CA ASP A 32 -0.75 16.02 16.88
C ASP A 32 -1.81 16.68 17.78
N GLU A 33 -2.18 17.94 17.51
CA GLU A 33 -3.07 18.75 18.36
C GLU A 33 -4.45 19.06 17.75
N GLY A 34 -4.63 18.88 16.44
CA GLY A 34 -5.89 19.14 15.72
C GLY A 34 -5.92 20.50 15.01
N SER A 35 -7.02 20.74 14.27
CA SER A 35 -7.20 21.94 13.46
C SER A 35 -7.37 23.23 14.26
N PHE A 36 -7.02 24.34 13.62
CA PHE A 36 -7.32 25.68 14.09
C PHE A 36 -8.82 25.91 14.26
N GLN A 37 -9.19 26.43 15.43
CA GLN A 37 -10.58 26.73 15.77
C GLN A 37 -10.93 28.18 15.40
N MET A 38 -11.83 28.33 14.43
CA MET A 38 -12.33 29.63 14.02
C MET A 38 -13.23 30.21 15.12
N GLY A 39 -12.77 31.27 15.80
CA GLY A 39 -13.55 31.93 16.87
C GLY A 39 -14.57 32.95 16.35
N THR A 40 -15.12 33.76 17.26
CA THR A 40 -16.00 34.89 16.94
C THR A 40 -15.24 36.22 17.00
N VAL A 41 -15.74 37.24 16.28
CA VAL A 41 -15.22 38.62 16.31
C VAL A 41 -16.37 39.59 16.58
N ARG A 42 -16.06 40.68 17.27
CA ARG A 42 -17.00 41.80 17.50
C ARG A 42 -16.68 42.92 16.53
N GLU A 43 -17.71 43.44 15.86
CA GLU A 43 -17.54 44.59 14.96
C GLU A 43 -17.34 45.89 15.76
N PRO A 44 -16.37 46.74 15.41
CA PRO A 44 -16.28 48.09 15.94
C PRO A 44 -17.43 48.92 15.36
N LEU A 45 -18.35 49.40 16.20
CA LEU A 45 -19.26 50.47 15.80
C LEU A 45 -18.50 51.80 15.82
N ALA A 46 -18.73 52.64 14.80
CA ALA A 46 -18.10 53.95 14.69
C ALA A 46 -18.35 54.81 15.94
N GLU A 47 -17.33 55.57 16.35
CA GLU A 47 -17.34 56.44 17.54
C GLU A 47 -18.56 57.36 17.55
N GLY A 48 -19.53 57.03 18.41
CA GLY A 48 -20.49 58.00 18.91
C GLY A 48 -19.80 58.85 19.98
N THR A 49 -20.00 60.16 19.90
CA THR A 49 -19.45 61.16 20.83
C THR A 49 -19.94 60.90 22.26
N GLU A 50 -19.24 60.05 23.02
CA GLU A 50 -19.05 60.04 24.48
C GLU A 50 -18.54 58.67 24.97
N GLY A 51 -17.22 58.55 25.13
CA GLY A 51 -16.57 57.87 26.27
C GLY A 51 -16.65 56.34 26.45
N ALA A 52 -17.48 55.58 25.74
CA ALA A 52 -17.54 54.12 25.87
C ALA A 52 -17.57 53.41 24.50
N PRO A 53 -16.62 52.48 24.20
CA PRO A 53 -16.68 51.71 22.98
C PRO A 53 -17.94 50.82 22.98
N HIS A 54 -18.93 51.16 22.16
CA HIS A 54 -20.07 50.30 21.90
C HIS A 54 -19.60 49.13 21.03
N LEU A 55 -19.45 47.95 21.64
CA LEU A 55 -19.10 46.72 20.93
C LEU A 55 -20.32 46.23 20.13
N GLY A 56 -20.15 46.04 18.82
CA GLY A 56 -21.19 45.53 17.93
C GLY A 56 -21.54 44.04 18.15
N PRO A 57 -22.53 43.51 17.41
CA PRO A 57 -22.94 42.11 17.52
C PRO A 57 -21.78 41.16 17.19
N GLU A 58 -21.73 40.02 17.91
CA GLU A 58 -20.74 38.97 17.65
C GLU A 58 -21.12 38.19 16.38
N ARG A 59 -20.15 38.01 15.48
CA ARG A 59 -20.27 37.14 14.31
C ARG A 59 -19.12 36.13 14.22
N PRO A 60 -19.30 34.97 13.56
CA PRO A 60 -18.20 34.07 13.25
C PRO A 60 -17.08 34.79 12.47
N ARG A 61 -15.82 34.50 12.81
CA ARG A 61 -14.67 35.01 12.06
C ARG A 61 -14.64 34.42 10.65
N ALA A 62 -14.35 35.26 9.67
CA ALA A 62 -14.04 34.84 8.31
C ALA A 62 -12.53 34.77 8.09
N TYR A 63 -12.08 34.09 7.04
CA TYR A 63 -10.66 33.99 6.70
C TYR A 63 -9.98 35.36 6.57
N SER A 64 -10.70 36.39 6.08
CA SER A 64 -10.20 37.77 6.00
C SER A 64 -9.80 38.35 7.35
N ASP A 65 -10.52 37.97 8.42
CA ASP A 65 -10.38 38.50 9.78
C ASP A 65 -9.15 37.91 10.51
N LEU A 66 -8.47 36.92 9.91
CA LEU A 66 -7.33 36.22 10.50
C LEU A 66 -6.01 36.98 10.32
N SER A 67 -5.14 36.89 11.34
CA SER A 67 -3.75 37.33 11.23
C SER A 67 -2.97 36.51 10.19
N PRO A 68 -1.83 36.99 9.67
CA PRO A 68 -0.97 36.20 8.79
C PRO A 68 -0.59 34.83 9.37
N GLU A 69 -0.32 34.75 10.67
CA GLU A 69 0.03 33.52 11.39
C GLU A 69 -1.17 32.56 11.49
N GLU A 70 -2.37 33.09 11.80
CA GLU A 70 -3.60 32.30 11.82
C GLU A 70 -3.96 31.77 10.43
N LYS A 71 -3.76 32.58 9.38
CA LYS A 71 -3.93 32.17 7.98
C LYS A 71 -2.98 31.06 7.58
N ASP A 72 -1.71 31.16 7.97
CA ASP A 72 -0.72 30.12 7.72
C ASP A 72 -1.10 28.81 8.41
N ARG A 73 -1.53 28.90 9.68
CA ARG A 73 -2.04 27.74 10.43
C ARG A 73 -3.25 27.09 9.75
N TYR A 74 -4.26 27.87 9.40
CA TYR A 74 -5.47 27.38 8.74
C TYR A 74 -5.15 26.71 7.38
N ASN A 75 -4.25 27.31 6.61
CA ASN A 75 -3.80 26.74 5.34
C ASN A 75 -3.02 25.43 5.54
N ALA A 76 -2.21 25.34 6.59
CA ALA A 76 -1.49 24.12 6.95
C ALA A 76 -2.46 22.98 7.32
N ASP A 77 -3.56 23.28 8.04
CA ASP A 77 -4.61 22.30 8.36
C ASP A 77 -5.20 21.67 7.09
N ILE A 78 -5.62 22.52 6.13
CA ILE A 78 -6.17 22.04 4.85
C ILE A 78 -5.15 21.20 4.08
N ARG A 79 -3.89 21.66 4.04
CA ARG A 79 -2.81 20.93 3.35
C ARG A 79 -2.62 19.54 3.95
N VAL A 80 -2.54 19.43 5.27
CA VAL A 80 -2.28 18.14 5.91
C VAL A 80 -3.45 17.17 5.76
N THR A 81 -4.70 17.65 5.86
CA THR A 81 -5.89 16.82 5.60
C THR A 81 -5.83 16.24 4.19
N ASN A 82 -5.52 17.06 3.18
CA ASN A 82 -5.40 16.59 1.81
C ASN A 82 -4.27 15.56 1.62
N ILE A 83 -3.11 15.77 2.26
CA ILE A 83 -1.98 14.84 2.23
C ILE A 83 -2.38 13.49 2.84
N LEU A 84 -3.04 13.51 4.00
CA LEU A 84 -3.49 12.31 4.67
C LEU A 84 -4.46 11.52 3.79
N LEU A 85 -5.49 12.17 3.25
CA LEU A 85 -6.49 11.50 2.41
C LEU A 85 -5.90 10.93 1.12
N GLN A 86 -4.99 11.66 0.45
CA GLN A 86 -4.29 11.17 -0.75
C GLN A 86 -3.33 10.02 -0.44
N GLY A 87 -2.80 9.98 0.78
CA GLY A 87 -1.90 8.93 1.23
C GLY A 87 -2.58 7.60 1.56
N LEU A 88 -3.91 7.49 1.48
CA LEU A 88 -4.66 6.31 1.91
C LEU A 88 -5.05 5.39 0.74
N PRO A 89 -5.03 4.05 0.95
CA PRO A 89 -5.72 3.12 0.06
C PRO A 89 -7.21 3.42 0.00
N LYS A 90 -7.84 3.14 -1.15
CA LYS A 90 -9.26 3.40 -1.40
C LYS A 90 -10.17 2.80 -0.33
N GLU A 91 -9.86 1.60 0.14
CA GLU A 91 -10.66 0.89 1.13
C GLU A 91 -10.59 1.52 2.51
N ILE A 92 -9.42 2.01 2.92
CA ILE A 92 -9.26 2.73 4.19
C ILE A 92 -9.95 4.09 4.08
N TYR A 93 -9.77 4.79 2.96
CA TYR A 93 -10.43 6.06 2.70
C TYR A 93 -11.96 5.96 2.84
N THR A 94 -12.60 4.93 2.28
CA THR A 94 -14.05 4.75 2.38
C THR A 94 -14.57 4.54 3.81
N LEU A 95 -13.73 4.09 4.74
CA LEU A 95 -14.12 3.88 6.14
C LEU A 95 -14.04 5.15 6.99
N ILE A 96 -13.28 6.14 6.55
CA ILE A 96 -12.96 7.34 7.35
C ILE A 96 -13.29 8.65 6.63
N ASN A 97 -13.93 8.60 5.47
CA ASN A 97 -14.19 9.77 4.63
C ASN A 97 -15.12 10.82 5.26
N HIS A 98 -15.81 10.48 6.34
CA HIS A 98 -16.64 11.41 7.10
C HIS A 98 -15.83 12.29 8.07
N TYR A 99 -14.58 11.93 8.37
CA TYR A 99 -13.70 12.77 9.18
C TYR A 99 -13.10 13.89 8.32
N THR A 100 -13.12 15.11 8.86
CA THR A 100 -12.69 16.33 8.17
C THR A 100 -11.45 16.97 8.81
N ASP A 101 -11.19 16.64 10.08
CA ASP A 101 -10.03 17.09 10.83
C ASP A 101 -8.83 16.15 10.64
N ALA A 102 -7.64 16.73 10.48
CA ALA A 102 -6.40 15.99 10.21
C ALA A 102 -6.02 15.03 11.36
N LYS A 103 -6.24 15.44 12.61
CA LYS A 103 -5.97 14.62 13.78
C LYS A 103 -6.96 13.47 13.87
N ASP A 104 -8.25 13.73 13.65
CA ASP A 104 -9.26 12.67 13.64
C ASP A 104 -8.97 11.63 12.56
N ILE A 105 -8.63 12.07 11.34
CA ILE A 105 -8.21 11.18 10.25
C ILE A 105 -6.99 10.36 10.68
N TRP A 106 -5.96 11.01 11.23
CA TRP A 106 -4.73 10.34 11.65
C TRP A 106 -4.98 9.30 12.75
N ASP A 107 -5.71 9.66 13.80
CA ASP A 107 -5.98 8.79 14.95
C ASP A 107 -6.89 7.62 14.56
N ASN A 108 -7.85 7.82 13.65
CA ASN A 108 -8.69 6.72 13.14
C ASN A 108 -7.91 5.79 12.22
N VAL A 109 -7.05 6.30 11.34
CA VAL A 109 -6.16 5.44 10.52
C VAL A 109 -5.23 4.65 11.43
N LYS A 110 -4.66 5.30 12.45
CA LYS A 110 -3.84 4.65 13.46
C LYS A 110 -4.62 3.54 14.16
N MET A 111 -5.81 3.83 14.69
CA MET A 111 -6.65 2.83 15.38
C MET A 111 -7.01 1.65 14.46
N LEU A 112 -7.46 1.94 13.24
CA LEU A 112 -7.86 0.91 12.27
C LEU A 112 -6.69 0.01 11.89
N LEU A 113 -5.49 0.55 11.75
CA LEU A 113 -4.33 -0.20 11.29
C LEU A 113 -3.49 -0.80 12.43
N GLU A 114 -3.45 -0.20 13.62
CA GLU A 114 -2.86 -0.77 14.83
C GLU A 114 -3.68 -1.97 15.33
N GLY A 115 -5.01 -1.93 15.22
CA GLY A 115 -5.86 -3.11 15.47
C GLY A 115 -5.67 -4.25 14.45
N LEU A 116 -5.00 -3.96 13.34
CA LEU A 116 -4.65 -4.91 12.28
C LEU A 116 -3.14 -5.23 12.27
N GLU A 117 -2.37 -4.73 13.25
CA GLU A 117 -0.95 -5.08 13.37
C GLU A 117 -0.83 -6.57 13.73
N LEU A 118 -0.60 -7.38 12.70
CA LEU A 118 -0.21 -8.78 12.87
C LEU A 118 1.06 -8.84 13.71
N THR A 119 1.05 -9.68 14.75
CA THR A 119 2.25 -9.98 15.52
C THR A 119 3.31 -10.58 14.60
N LYS A 120 4.57 -10.59 15.04
CA LYS A 120 5.65 -11.24 14.26
C LYS A 120 5.29 -12.71 13.95
N GLU A 121 4.69 -13.41 14.91
CA GLU A 121 4.26 -14.80 14.79
C GLU A 121 3.11 -14.96 13.78
N ASP A 122 2.11 -14.07 13.82
CA ASP A 122 1.00 -14.09 12.84
C ASP A 122 1.51 -13.81 11.42
N ARG A 123 2.44 -12.85 11.27
CA ARG A 123 3.08 -12.56 9.97
C ARG A 123 3.88 -13.75 9.46
N GLU A 124 4.63 -14.41 10.34
CA GLU A 124 5.38 -15.63 9.99
C GLU A 124 4.41 -16.74 9.53
N SER A 125 3.31 -16.95 10.24
CA SER A 125 2.29 -17.95 9.88
C SER A 125 1.65 -17.64 8.52
N GLN A 126 1.23 -16.39 8.30
CA GLN A 126 0.62 -15.97 7.03
C GLN A 126 1.58 -16.14 5.85
N LEU A 127 2.83 -15.69 5.99
CA LEU A 127 3.84 -15.83 4.93
C LEU A 127 4.21 -17.28 4.68
N TYR A 128 4.19 -18.13 5.72
CA TYR A 128 4.39 -19.56 5.56
C TYR A 128 3.26 -20.19 4.74
N ASP A 129 2.00 -19.84 5.02
CA ASP A 129 0.84 -20.33 4.27
C ASP A 129 0.83 -19.83 2.83
N ASP A 130 1.11 -18.54 2.61
CA ASP A 130 1.26 -17.95 1.27
C ASP A 130 2.37 -18.67 0.50
N PHE A 131 3.52 -18.90 1.14
CA PHE A 131 4.61 -19.67 0.55
C PHE A 131 4.22 -21.12 0.28
N LYS A 132 3.48 -21.78 1.18
CA LYS A 132 3.03 -23.17 1.00
C LYS A 132 2.06 -23.29 -0.18
N HIS A 133 1.16 -22.35 -0.35
CA HIS A 133 0.13 -22.37 -1.39
C HIS A 133 0.50 -21.64 -2.69
N PHE A 134 1.67 -21.01 -2.73
CA PHE A 134 2.18 -20.31 -3.91
C PHE A 134 2.21 -21.21 -5.16
N ARG A 135 1.50 -20.79 -6.22
CA ARG A 135 1.47 -21.43 -7.53
C ARG A 135 1.11 -20.46 -8.65
N GLN A 136 1.56 -20.75 -9.86
CA GLN A 136 1.20 -19.98 -11.04
C GLN A 136 -0.27 -20.20 -11.43
N HIS A 137 -0.97 -19.11 -11.77
CA HIS A 137 -2.34 -19.14 -12.27
C HIS A 137 -2.41 -19.13 -13.80
N ARG A 138 -3.43 -19.77 -14.37
CA ARG A 138 -3.60 -19.99 -15.84
C ARG A 138 -3.52 -18.73 -16.72
N ARG A 139 -3.82 -17.55 -16.16
CA ARG A 139 -3.86 -16.26 -16.87
C ARG A 139 -2.63 -15.38 -16.61
N GLU A 140 -1.73 -15.78 -15.72
CA GLU A 140 -0.54 -15.02 -15.38
C GLU A 140 0.57 -15.25 -16.42
N THR A 141 1.27 -14.19 -16.80
CA THR A 141 2.52 -14.32 -17.55
C THR A 141 3.64 -14.82 -16.65
N ILE A 142 4.75 -15.26 -17.23
CA ILE A 142 5.95 -15.62 -16.44
C ILE A 142 6.51 -14.42 -15.66
N HIS A 143 6.32 -13.20 -16.19
CA HIS A 143 6.78 -11.99 -15.53
C HIS A 143 5.93 -11.70 -14.30
N ASP A 144 4.59 -11.78 -14.40
CA ASP A 144 3.69 -11.58 -13.26
C ASP A 144 3.98 -12.59 -12.15
N TYR A 145 4.16 -13.86 -12.52
CA TYR A 145 4.56 -14.93 -11.61
C TYR A 145 5.88 -14.61 -10.88
N TYR A 146 6.90 -14.14 -11.61
CA TYR A 146 8.19 -13.75 -11.03
C TYR A 146 8.06 -12.57 -10.07
N VAL A 147 7.36 -11.51 -10.46
CA VAL A 147 7.16 -10.33 -9.61
C VAL A 147 6.44 -10.72 -8.32
N TRP A 148 5.42 -11.58 -8.41
CA TRP A 148 4.71 -12.05 -7.23
C TRP A 148 5.59 -12.91 -6.32
N PHE A 149 6.39 -13.83 -6.88
CA PHE A 149 7.35 -14.61 -6.10
C PHE A 149 8.40 -13.73 -5.43
N ALA A 150 8.99 -12.77 -6.15
CA ALA A 150 9.98 -11.86 -5.63
C ALA A 150 9.42 -11.00 -4.48
N LYS A 151 8.17 -10.52 -4.60
CA LYS A 151 7.48 -9.83 -3.52
C LYS A 151 7.36 -10.71 -2.28
N LEU A 152 6.87 -11.93 -2.41
CA LEU A 152 6.74 -12.88 -1.31
C LEU A 152 8.08 -13.13 -0.60
N ILE A 153 9.16 -13.37 -1.37
CA ILE A 153 10.49 -13.59 -0.78
C ILE A 153 11.02 -12.34 -0.08
N ASN A 154 10.75 -11.15 -0.62
CA ASN A 154 11.10 -9.90 0.03
C ASN A 154 10.36 -9.71 1.35
N ASP A 155 9.06 -10.00 1.38
CA ASP A 155 8.23 -9.90 2.58
C ASP A 155 8.71 -10.87 3.68
N MET A 156 9.08 -12.11 3.31
CA MET A 156 9.72 -13.08 4.21
C MET A 156 11.07 -12.57 4.76
N ARG A 157 11.92 -11.99 3.90
CA ARG A 157 13.22 -11.45 4.31
C ARG A 157 13.10 -10.28 5.28
N ASN A 158 12.11 -9.41 5.09
CA ASN A 158 11.88 -8.25 5.94
C ASN A 158 11.64 -8.63 7.40
N ILE A 159 11.01 -9.78 7.65
CA ILE A 159 10.78 -10.30 9.00
C ILE A 159 11.81 -11.34 9.45
N LYS A 160 12.91 -11.49 8.70
CA LYS A 160 14.03 -12.40 8.96
C LYS A 160 13.68 -13.90 8.89
N MET A 161 12.66 -14.27 8.11
CA MET A 161 12.44 -15.68 7.76
C MET A 161 13.49 -16.12 6.74
N ALA A 162 14.38 -17.02 7.17
CA ALA A 162 15.45 -17.54 6.32
C ALA A 162 14.99 -18.75 5.52
N MET A 163 15.29 -18.75 4.22
CA MET A 163 15.06 -19.88 3.31
C MET A 163 16.33 -20.11 2.50
N SER A 164 16.72 -21.39 2.34
CA SER A 164 17.87 -21.74 1.51
C SER A 164 17.58 -21.47 0.04
N LYS A 165 18.64 -21.16 -0.73
CA LYS A 165 18.57 -21.01 -2.19
C LYS A 165 17.90 -22.22 -2.86
N MET A 166 18.18 -23.43 -2.35
CA MET A 166 17.58 -24.67 -2.83
C MET A 166 16.06 -24.70 -2.64
N GLN A 167 15.55 -24.31 -1.46
CA GLN A 167 14.12 -24.25 -1.18
C GLN A 167 13.43 -23.22 -2.07
N LEU A 168 14.02 -22.03 -2.23
CA LEU A 168 13.46 -20.98 -3.08
C LEU A 168 13.40 -21.40 -4.55
N ASN A 169 14.51 -21.91 -5.09
CA ASN A 169 14.58 -22.37 -6.48
C ASN A 169 13.62 -23.52 -6.74
N SER A 170 13.56 -24.50 -5.82
CA SER A 170 12.64 -25.63 -5.93
C SER A 170 11.19 -25.17 -5.90
N LYS A 171 10.84 -24.26 -4.99
CA LYS A 171 9.48 -23.70 -4.92
C LYS A 171 9.13 -22.96 -6.20
N PHE A 172 10.03 -22.11 -6.70
CA PHE A 172 9.80 -21.32 -7.91
C PHE A 172 9.49 -22.20 -9.13
N VAL A 173 10.27 -23.25 -9.39
CA VAL A 173 10.07 -24.08 -10.60
C VAL A 173 8.99 -25.15 -10.46
N ASN A 174 8.74 -25.66 -9.25
CA ASN A 174 7.78 -26.76 -9.05
C ASN A 174 6.32 -26.34 -9.10
N ASN A 175 6.02 -25.06 -8.90
CA ASN A 175 4.65 -24.55 -8.86
C ASN A 175 4.26 -23.77 -10.12
N MET A 176 5.03 -23.96 -11.20
CA MET A 176 4.71 -23.44 -12.53
C MET A 176 3.68 -24.30 -13.23
N LEU A 177 2.99 -23.72 -14.21
CA LEU A 177 2.01 -24.45 -15.02
C LEU A 177 2.66 -25.50 -15.95
N PRO A 178 1.91 -26.52 -16.39
CA PRO A 178 2.44 -27.64 -17.18
C PRO A 178 3.14 -27.26 -18.48
N GLU A 179 2.78 -26.14 -19.12
CA GLU A 179 3.43 -25.66 -20.34
C GLU A 179 4.93 -25.39 -20.16
N TRP A 180 5.37 -25.13 -18.93
CA TRP A 180 6.77 -24.94 -18.56
C TRP A 180 7.52 -26.25 -18.29
N GLY A 181 6.84 -27.39 -18.29
CA GLY A 181 7.36 -28.68 -17.80
C GLY A 181 8.69 -29.13 -18.42
N LYS A 182 8.87 -28.93 -19.74
CA LYS A 182 10.12 -29.29 -20.43
C LYS A 182 11.30 -28.43 -19.96
N PHE A 183 11.07 -27.13 -19.72
CA PHE A 183 12.09 -26.20 -19.25
C PHE A 183 12.43 -26.42 -17.78
N VAL A 184 11.42 -26.70 -16.96
CA VAL A 184 11.60 -27.08 -15.54
C VAL A 184 12.43 -28.35 -15.41
N THR A 185 12.16 -29.35 -16.26
CA THR A 185 12.95 -30.59 -16.30
C THR A 185 14.41 -30.32 -16.67
N ALA A 186 14.65 -29.50 -17.68
CA ALA A 186 16.01 -29.11 -18.09
C ALA A 186 16.78 -28.40 -16.95
N VAL A 187 16.13 -27.47 -16.24
CA VAL A 187 16.73 -26.80 -15.07
C VAL A 187 17.14 -27.80 -13.99
N LYS A 188 16.31 -28.80 -13.72
CA LYS A 188 16.57 -29.82 -12.69
C LYS A 188 17.74 -30.73 -13.07
N LEU A 189 17.81 -31.16 -14.33
CA LEU A 189 18.87 -32.05 -14.82
C LEU A 189 20.24 -31.35 -14.84
N ASN A 190 20.27 -30.05 -15.17
CA ASN A 190 21.51 -29.30 -15.32
C ASN A 190 22.04 -28.67 -14.03
N ARG A 191 21.70 -29.23 -12.86
CA ARG A 191 22.05 -28.68 -11.53
C ARG A 191 21.60 -27.22 -11.31
N GLY A 192 20.69 -26.69 -12.12
CA GLY A 192 20.25 -25.30 -12.05
C GLY A 192 19.65 -24.91 -10.70
N LEU A 193 19.06 -25.85 -9.96
CA LEU A 193 18.58 -25.60 -8.60
C LEU A 193 19.70 -25.34 -7.58
N ARG A 194 20.88 -25.93 -7.77
CA ARG A 194 22.05 -25.76 -6.89
C ARG A 194 22.90 -24.57 -7.31
N ASP A 195 23.14 -24.45 -8.60
CA ASP A 195 24.17 -23.57 -9.13
C ASP A 195 23.63 -22.17 -9.45
N SER A 196 22.32 -22.04 -9.67
CA SER A 196 21.65 -20.76 -9.97
C SER A 196 20.83 -20.22 -8.79
N ASN A 197 20.27 -19.02 -8.94
CA ASN A 197 19.20 -18.46 -8.10
C ASN A 197 17.90 -18.30 -8.93
N TYR A 198 16.78 -17.99 -8.27
CA TYR A 198 15.48 -17.90 -8.95
C TYR A 198 15.41 -16.77 -9.98
N ASP A 199 16.22 -15.70 -9.84
CA ASP A 199 16.32 -14.62 -10.83
C ASP A 199 16.94 -15.11 -12.15
N GLN A 200 18.00 -15.91 -12.06
CA GLN A 200 18.64 -16.54 -13.20
C GLN A 200 17.72 -17.60 -13.85
N LEU A 201 16.99 -18.36 -13.04
CA LEU A 201 15.99 -19.31 -13.53
C LEU A 201 14.86 -18.57 -14.25
N TYR A 202 14.40 -17.43 -13.72
CA TYR A 202 13.44 -16.57 -14.37
C TYR A 202 13.95 -16.07 -15.73
N ALA A 203 15.19 -15.55 -15.80
CA ALA A 203 15.77 -15.07 -17.05
C ALA A 203 15.79 -16.16 -18.13
N TYR A 204 16.19 -17.39 -17.75
CA TYR A 204 16.15 -18.56 -18.63
C TYR A 204 14.71 -18.87 -19.09
N LEU A 205 13.74 -18.94 -18.17
CA LEU A 205 12.34 -19.22 -18.52
C LEU A 205 11.76 -18.12 -19.42
N LYS A 206 12.07 -16.85 -19.15
CA LYS A 206 11.60 -15.71 -19.95
C LYS A 206 12.08 -15.79 -21.41
N GLN A 207 13.31 -16.25 -21.65
CA GLN A 207 13.84 -16.48 -23.00
C GLN A 207 13.06 -17.56 -23.78
N HIS A 208 12.41 -18.47 -23.06
CA HIS A 208 11.68 -19.60 -23.64
C HIS A 208 10.15 -19.42 -23.61
N GLU A 209 9.65 -18.21 -23.31
CA GLU A 209 8.22 -17.93 -23.19
C GLU A 209 7.41 -18.28 -24.45
N THR A 210 7.93 -17.95 -25.64
CA THR A 210 7.28 -18.30 -26.92
C THR A 210 7.03 -19.80 -27.04
N HIS A 211 8.02 -20.62 -26.71
CA HIS A 211 7.90 -22.07 -26.76
C HIS A 211 7.00 -22.65 -25.66
N ALA A 212 6.93 -22.01 -24.50
CA ALA A 212 5.96 -22.37 -23.46
C ALA A 212 4.53 -22.06 -23.94
N ASN A 213 4.32 -20.93 -24.61
CA ASN A 213 3.02 -20.59 -25.20
C ASN A 213 2.58 -21.57 -26.29
N GLU A 214 3.51 -22.03 -27.14
CA GLU A 214 3.25 -23.11 -28.11
C GLU A 214 2.82 -24.41 -27.40
N ASN A 215 3.53 -24.80 -26.34
CA ASN A 215 3.17 -25.98 -25.55
C ASN A 215 1.76 -25.83 -24.95
N LYS A 216 1.42 -24.66 -24.42
CA LYS A 216 0.09 -24.35 -23.88
C LYS A 216 -1.00 -24.56 -24.94
N MET A 217 -0.82 -24.00 -26.14
CA MET A 217 -1.75 -24.19 -27.26
C MET A 217 -1.90 -25.66 -27.67
N MET A 218 -0.83 -26.45 -27.60
CA MET A 218 -0.93 -27.90 -27.84
C MET A 218 -1.73 -28.60 -26.75
N LEU A 219 -1.42 -28.34 -25.48
CA LEU A 219 -2.12 -28.92 -24.33
C LEU A 219 -3.62 -28.59 -24.32
N ASP A 220 -3.97 -27.35 -24.67
CA ASP A 220 -5.36 -26.91 -24.75
C ASP A 220 -6.11 -27.65 -25.86
N ARG A 221 -5.49 -27.86 -27.03
CA ARG A 221 -6.09 -28.66 -28.12
C ARG A 221 -6.32 -30.11 -27.71
N PHE A 222 -5.35 -30.76 -27.06
CA PHE A 222 -5.52 -32.13 -26.58
C PHE A 222 -6.65 -32.25 -25.54
N SER A 223 -6.79 -31.25 -24.67
CA SER A 223 -7.83 -31.24 -23.63
C SER A 223 -9.25 -31.02 -24.18
N GLN A 224 -9.39 -30.33 -25.31
CA GLN A 224 -10.69 -30.13 -25.98
C GLN A 224 -11.17 -31.40 -26.70
N HIS A 225 -10.26 -32.23 -27.19
CA HIS A 225 -10.60 -33.47 -27.88
C HIS A 225 -10.94 -34.64 -26.95
N THR A 226 -10.76 -34.48 -25.62
CA THR A 226 -11.10 -35.49 -24.61
C THR A 226 -12.49 -35.31 -23.98
N VAL A 227 -13.32 -34.39 -24.48
CA VAL A 227 -14.73 -34.31 -24.06
C VAL A 227 -15.46 -35.51 -24.66
N ASP A 228 -15.82 -36.46 -23.80
CA ASP A 228 -16.44 -37.74 -24.12
C ASP A 228 -17.71 -37.55 -24.99
N PRO A 229 -17.77 -38.15 -26.21
CA PRO A 229 -18.98 -38.15 -27.03
C PRO A 229 -20.17 -38.88 -26.40
N LEU A 230 -19.98 -39.62 -25.30
CA LEU A 230 -21.01 -40.41 -24.62
C LEU A 230 -21.62 -39.72 -23.39
N ALA A 231 -21.32 -38.44 -23.14
CA ALA A 231 -22.00 -37.65 -22.12
C ALA A 231 -23.30 -37.03 -22.68
N LEU A 232 -24.28 -37.87 -23.02
CA LEU A 232 -25.70 -37.53 -23.18
C LEU A 232 -26.58 -38.63 -22.58
#